data_AF-A0A1N7BUE7-F1
#
_entry.id   AF-A0A1N7BUE7-F1
#
_cell.length_a   1.000
_cell.length_b   1.000
_cell.length_c   1.000
_cell.angle_alpha   90.00
_cell.angle_beta   90.00
_cell.angle_gamma   90.00
#
_symmetry.space_group_name_H-M   'P 1'
#
loop_
_entity.id
_entity.type
_entity.pdbx_description
1 polymer ?
#
loop_
_entity_poly.entity_id
_entity_poly.type
_entity_poly.pdbx_seq_one_letter_code
_entity_poly.pdbx_strand_id
1 'polypeptide(L)'
;MTRVFPVVFAVLLALTAPTAALETGSATSMQTGADTDSVVTPPGVNNTTAQLSLGTPDRTGTDAPSISLGAALEMDRNEVQTESRIYELDEKLSNANNDRNRHQELRQYRFDIGSRLSSLKYTEREIRTEFNSGEISSEEYVRRLAVLHAKATNVERSIQHMEDRGQDVPQFTPRAWQLKAELIPLQGVIRESVINQYNGRTESRTIYVATTDTGVVLSSINGNQYVREAYLSENRDINGTNQLLAQEAQNITETQYPWARENNNGEISTNSRFGTGIFVTTFPHEQGVIRAVLDGKTEKIFRETQYSYLTGDSHLPYGEAIQNDTIGHQLTVNGTYPGGPLRINATDGNGNAVDSRISIGDRELGRTGSDGVLWTVAPRRSFTVSSVHGGAPLNVTVTPYGLSQSNESVGTPKSIVTAER
;
A
#
# COMPACT_ATOMS: atom_id res chain seq x y z
N MET A 1 -0.54 -41.59 -53.63
CA MET A 1 -1.57 -41.96 -54.63
C MET A 1 -2.36 -43.15 -54.09
N THR A 2 -3.69 -42.96 -53.99
CA THR A 2 -4.79 -43.97 -54.01
C THR A 2 -4.77 -45.12 -53.00
N ARG A 3 -5.58 -45.00 -51.91
CA ARG A 3 -6.91 -45.64 -51.65
C ARG A 3 -6.75 -47.06 -51.07
N VAL A 4 -7.63 -47.67 -50.26
CA VAL A 4 -9.10 -47.71 -50.20
C VAL A 4 -9.49 -48.29 -48.81
N PHE A 5 -10.58 -47.82 -48.19
CA PHE A 5 -11.27 -48.45 -47.04
C PHE A 5 -12.12 -49.67 -47.47
N PRO A 6 -12.33 -50.65 -46.58
CA PRO A 6 -13.68 -51.21 -46.40
C PRO A 6 -13.96 -51.52 -44.91
N VAL A 7 -15.14 -51.89 -44.41
CA VAL A 7 -16.57 -51.87 -44.77
C VAL A 7 -17.30 -52.10 -43.44
N VAL A 8 -18.52 -51.56 -43.34
CA VAL A 8 -19.48 -51.59 -42.22
C VAL A 8 -20.15 -52.97 -42.03
N PHE A 9 -20.51 -53.34 -40.79
CA PHE A 9 -21.77 -54.04 -40.37
C PHE A 9 -21.74 -54.21 -38.81
N ALA A 10 -22.57 -53.55 -37.98
CA ALA A 10 -23.97 -53.85 -37.59
C ALA A 10 -24.14 -55.29 -37.03
N VAL A 11 -24.78 -55.65 -35.91
CA VAL A 11 -25.79 -55.09 -34.97
C VAL A 11 -25.92 -56.13 -33.82
N LEU A 12 -26.19 -55.76 -32.56
CA LEU A 12 -27.26 -56.40 -31.75
C LEU A 12 -27.57 -55.65 -30.43
N LEU A 13 -28.84 -55.27 -30.30
CA LEU A 13 -29.53 -54.72 -29.12
C LEU A 13 -30.01 -55.84 -28.17
N ALA A 14 -30.11 -55.52 -26.87
CA ALA A 14 -31.18 -55.97 -25.97
C ALA A 14 -31.22 -55.00 -24.76
N LEU A 15 -32.05 -53.94 -24.78
CA LEU A 15 -33.40 -53.83 -24.20
C LEU A 15 -33.57 -54.40 -22.79
N THR A 16 -33.67 -53.53 -21.78
CA THR A 16 -34.85 -53.41 -20.90
C THR A 16 -34.99 -51.95 -20.41
N ALA A 17 -36.23 -51.46 -20.41
CA ALA A 17 -36.68 -50.07 -20.21
C ALA A 17 -37.42 -49.96 -18.83
N PRO A 18 -38.24 -48.93 -18.56
CA PRO A 18 -37.95 -47.49 -18.39
C PRO A 18 -38.54 -46.93 -17.07
N THR A 19 -38.14 -45.72 -16.65
CA THR A 19 -39.08 -44.77 -16.01
C THR A 19 -38.56 -43.32 -16.15
N ALA A 20 -39.45 -42.47 -16.65
CA ALA A 20 -39.30 -41.02 -16.89
C ALA A 20 -39.21 -40.23 -15.55
N ALA A 21 -38.87 -38.94 -15.45
CA ALA A 21 -39.04 -37.82 -16.37
C ALA A 21 -38.23 -36.58 -15.91
N LEU A 22 -38.21 -35.59 -16.81
CA LEU A 22 -38.01 -34.13 -16.66
C LEU A 22 -36.64 -33.54 -17.04
N GLU A 23 -36.67 -33.00 -18.26
CA GLU A 23 -35.83 -31.95 -18.83
C GLU A 23 -35.83 -30.68 -17.98
N THR A 24 -34.71 -29.95 -17.96
CA THR A 24 -34.55 -28.60 -18.53
C THR A 24 -33.28 -27.95 -17.98
N GLY A 25 -32.60 -27.19 -18.85
CA GLY A 25 -31.67 -26.14 -18.41
C GLY A 25 -30.24 -26.32 -18.90
N SER A 26 -29.98 -25.84 -20.11
CA SER A 26 -28.65 -25.54 -20.63
C SER A 26 -27.83 -24.79 -19.57
N ALA A 27 -26.72 -25.39 -19.14
CA ALA A 27 -25.72 -24.72 -18.33
C ALA A 27 -25.01 -23.68 -19.21
N THR A 28 -25.56 -22.47 -19.25
CA THR A 28 -24.80 -21.29 -19.65
C THR A 28 -23.64 -21.18 -18.68
N SER A 29 -22.43 -21.47 -19.14
CA SER A 29 -21.20 -21.17 -18.43
C SER A 29 -21.15 -19.66 -18.20
N MET A 30 -21.57 -19.23 -17.00
CA MET A 30 -21.34 -17.88 -16.53
C MET A 30 -19.84 -17.70 -16.36
N GLN A 31 -19.25 -17.11 -17.39
CA GLN A 31 -17.94 -16.48 -17.33
C GLN A 31 -18.10 -15.27 -16.40
N THR A 32 -17.93 -15.47 -15.10
CA THR A 32 -17.80 -14.38 -14.12
C THR A 32 -16.44 -13.74 -14.29
N GLY A 33 -16.32 -12.87 -15.30
CA GLY A 33 -15.37 -11.76 -15.22
C GLY A 33 -15.90 -10.83 -14.14
N ALA A 34 -15.39 -10.99 -12.92
CA ALA A 34 -15.69 -10.06 -11.85
C ALA A 34 -14.94 -8.77 -12.17
N ASP A 35 -15.62 -7.81 -12.78
CA ASP A 35 -15.23 -6.42 -12.75
C ASP A 35 -15.46 -5.94 -11.31
N THR A 36 -14.59 -6.35 -10.40
CA THR A 36 -14.58 -5.81 -9.05
C THR A 36 -13.87 -4.49 -9.13
N ASP A 37 -14.63 -3.42 -8.94
CA ASP A 37 -14.06 -2.11 -8.72
C ASP A 37 -13.04 -2.22 -7.57
N SER A 38 -11.79 -1.80 -7.82
CA SER A 38 -10.72 -1.93 -6.82
C SER A 38 -10.89 -0.94 -5.68
N VAL A 39 -11.74 0.09 -5.85
CA VAL A 39 -12.03 1.09 -4.83
C VAL A 39 -13.30 0.67 -4.09
N VAL A 40 -13.21 0.51 -2.76
CA VAL A 40 -14.32 0.01 -1.93
C VAL A 40 -14.44 0.77 -0.62
N THR A 41 -15.65 0.87 -0.09
CA THR A 41 -15.88 1.42 1.25
C THR A 41 -15.22 0.54 2.31
N PRO A 42 -14.43 1.10 3.25
CA PRO A 42 -13.84 0.32 4.34
C PRO A 42 -14.92 -0.36 5.20
N PRO A 43 -14.70 -1.60 5.66
CA PRO A 43 -15.70 -2.31 6.45
C PRO A 43 -15.84 -1.74 7.86
N GLY A 44 -17.07 -1.79 8.38
CA GLY A 44 -17.40 -1.42 9.77
C GLY A 44 -17.34 0.06 10.09
N VAL A 45 -17.13 0.90 9.08
CA VAL A 45 -17.11 2.36 9.22
C VAL A 45 -17.99 2.97 8.14
N ASN A 46 -19.08 3.62 8.55
CA ASN A 46 -19.95 4.37 7.66
C ASN A 46 -19.51 5.84 7.61
N ASN A 47 -20.03 6.60 6.64
CA ASN A 47 -19.78 8.05 6.52
C ASN A 47 -18.29 8.41 6.38
N THR A 48 -17.58 7.67 5.53
CA THR A 48 -16.16 7.88 5.20
C THR A 48 -15.94 7.56 3.73
N THR A 49 -14.84 8.07 3.18
CA THR A 49 -14.46 7.78 1.79
C THR A 49 -14.11 6.30 1.56
N ALA A 50 -14.33 5.84 0.33
CA ALA A 50 -13.82 4.56 -0.17
C ALA A 50 -12.29 4.59 -0.29
N GLN A 51 -11.68 3.41 -0.39
CA GLN A 51 -10.23 3.22 -0.45
C GLN A 51 -9.86 2.17 -1.49
N LEU A 52 -8.67 2.32 -2.10
CA LEU A 52 -8.13 1.32 -3.02
C LEU A 52 -7.78 0.02 -2.26
N SER A 53 -8.43 -1.07 -2.60
CA SER A 53 -8.38 -2.37 -1.92
C SER A 53 -7.51 -3.39 -2.65
N LEU A 54 -6.77 -4.18 -1.88
CA LEU A 54 -6.05 -5.35 -2.39
C LEU A 54 -6.94 -6.60 -2.48
N GLY A 55 -8.23 -6.49 -2.17
CA GLY A 55 -9.06 -7.66 -1.90
C GLY A 55 -8.58 -8.39 -0.65
N THR A 56 -8.26 -9.68 -0.77
CA THR A 56 -7.70 -10.46 0.35
C THR A 56 -6.17 -10.46 0.25
N PRO A 57 -5.43 -9.88 1.22
CA PRO A 57 -3.98 -9.90 1.19
C PRO A 57 -3.41 -11.31 1.42
N ASP A 58 -2.38 -11.66 0.63
CA ASP A 58 -1.57 -12.87 0.78
C ASP A 58 -0.84 -12.86 2.11
N ARG A 59 -0.27 -11.69 2.46
CA ARG A 59 0.38 -11.49 3.76
C ARG A 59 0.13 -10.10 4.31
N THR A 60 0.16 -10.03 5.63
CA THR A 60 0.09 -8.78 6.37
C THR A 60 1.01 -8.82 7.57
N GLY A 61 1.40 -7.65 8.07
CA GLY A 61 2.15 -7.54 9.30
C GLY A 61 2.16 -6.12 9.84
N THR A 62 2.73 -5.96 11.02
CA THR A 62 3.00 -4.66 11.61
C THR A 62 4.46 -4.56 12.01
N ASP A 63 5.04 -3.38 11.87
CA ASP A 63 6.38 -3.05 12.34
C ASP A 63 6.36 -1.70 13.08
N ALA A 64 7.37 -1.39 13.88
CA ALA A 64 7.61 -0.06 14.43
C ALA A 64 9.09 0.27 14.26
N PRO A 65 9.47 0.91 13.14
CA PRO A 65 10.88 1.21 12.85
C PRO A 65 11.50 2.04 13.96
N SER A 66 12.65 1.61 14.46
CA SER A 66 13.48 2.35 15.40
C SER A 66 14.76 2.83 14.71
N ILE A 67 15.60 3.63 15.38
CA ILE A 67 16.85 4.13 14.81
C ILE A 67 17.72 2.97 14.30
N SER A 68 18.22 3.07 13.06
CA SER A 68 19.04 2.05 12.44
C SER A 68 20.23 2.65 11.71
N LEU A 69 21.41 2.55 12.34
CA LEU A 69 22.66 3.02 11.74
C LEU A 69 23.00 2.26 10.45
N GLY A 70 22.70 0.96 10.38
CA GLY A 70 22.96 0.15 9.19
C GLY A 70 22.13 0.60 7.99
N ALA A 71 20.83 0.87 8.20
CA ALA A 71 19.96 1.39 7.15
C ALA A 71 20.38 2.80 6.72
N ALA A 72 20.71 3.67 7.68
CA ALA A 72 21.18 5.04 7.40
C ALA A 72 22.47 5.04 6.55
N LEU A 73 23.49 4.27 6.95
CA LEU A 73 24.75 4.15 6.20
C LEU A 73 24.55 3.55 4.79
N GLU A 74 23.62 2.61 4.63
CA GLU A 74 23.28 2.09 3.30
C GLU A 74 22.69 3.21 2.42
N MET A 75 21.77 4.01 2.96
CA MET A 75 21.15 5.13 2.24
C MET A 75 22.18 6.21 1.87
N ASP A 76 23.04 6.61 2.81
CA ASP A 76 24.11 7.59 2.60
C ASP A 76 25.10 7.12 1.53
N ARG A 77 25.48 5.83 1.55
CA ARG A 77 26.35 5.25 0.51
C ARG A 77 25.70 5.35 -0.87
N ASN A 78 24.40 5.09 -0.98
CA ASN A 78 23.68 5.20 -2.25
C ASN A 78 23.56 6.66 -2.73
N GLU A 79 23.47 7.61 -1.81
CA GLU A 79 23.51 9.04 -2.10
C GLU A 79 24.86 9.46 -2.67
N VAL A 80 25.97 9.15 -1.98
CA VAL A 80 27.34 9.46 -2.46
C VAL A 80 27.60 8.84 -3.84
N GLN A 81 27.16 7.60 -4.07
CA GLN A 81 27.28 6.98 -5.39
C GLN A 81 26.46 7.70 -6.47
N THR A 82 25.35 8.31 -6.11
CA THR A 82 24.52 9.08 -7.05
C THR A 82 25.15 10.42 -7.37
N GLU A 83 25.67 11.11 -6.35
CA GLU A 83 26.44 12.34 -6.54
C GLU A 83 27.64 12.10 -7.44
N SER A 84 28.41 11.04 -7.20
CA SER A 84 29.55 10.67 -8.05
C SER A 84 29.15 10.49 -9.53
N ARG A 85 27.99 9.88 -9.82
CA ARG A 85 27.50 9.71 -11.20
C ARG A 85 27.05 11.03 -11.83
N ILE A 86 26.45 11.92 -11.02
CA ILE A 86 26.08 13.26 -11.45
C ILE A 86 27.33 14.08 -11.82
N TYR A 87 28.38 14.02 -10.98
CA TYR A 87 29.67 14.66 -11.28
C TYR A 87 30.34 14.08 -12.52
N GLU A 88 30.33 12.76 -12.70
CA GLU A 88 30.91 12.11 -13.88
C GLU A 88 30.19 12.53 -15.17
N LEU A 89 28.85 12.71 -15.13
CA LEU A 89 28.12 13.27 -16.26
C LEU A 89 28.59 14.69 -16.58
N ASP A 90 28.67 15.56 -15.56
CA ASP A 90 29.09 16.95 -15.75
C ASP A 90 30.50 17.06 -16.33
N GLU A 91 31.42 16.22 -15.86
CA GLU A 91 32.78 16.12 -16.41
C GLU A 91 32.75 15.70 -17.88
N LYS A 92 32.00 14.65 -18.23
CA LYS A 92 31.87 14.17 -19.62
C LYS A 92 31.26 15.24 -20.54
N LEU A 93 30.27 15.99 -20.06
CA LEU A 93 29.64 17.08 -20.81
C LEU A 93 30.56 18.29 -20.98
N SER A 94 31.41 18.58 -20.00
CA SER A 94 32.43 19.63 -20.08
C SER A 94 33.53 19.26 -21.08
N ASN A 95 33.97 18.00 -21.08
CA ASN A 95 35.03 17.50 -21.96
C ASN A 95 34.56 17.18 -23.39
N ALA A 96 33.25 17.18 -23.64
CA ALA A 96 32.69 16.92 -24.96
C ALA A 96 32.95 18.08 -25.94
N ASN A 97 33.67 17.78 -27.02
CA ASN A 97 34.12 18.78 -28.01
C ASN A 97 33.00 19.43 -28.85
N ASN A 98 31.78 18.88 -28.85
CA ASN A 98 30.64 19.38 -29.63
C ASN A 98 29.31 18.80 -29.13
N ASP A 99 28.20 19.34 -29.65
CA ASP A 99 26.84 18.96 -29.26
C ASP A 99 26.51 17.49 -29.58
N ARG A 100 27.11 16.92 -30.63
CA ARG A 100 26.91 15.50 -30.96
C ARG A 100 27.47 14.60 -29.86
N ASN A 101 28.64 14.94 -29.32
CA ASN A 101 29.24 14.23 -28.20
C ASN A 101 28.43 14.43 -26.93
N ARG A 102 28.02 15.67 -26.61
CA ARG A 102 27.14 15.96 -25.45
C ARG A 102 25.83 15.18 -25.51
N HIS A 103 25.21 15.14 -26.67
CA HIS A 103 24.00 14.37 -26.90
C HIS A 103 24.25 12.87 -26.68
N GLN A 104 25.38 12.32 -27.14
CA GLN A 104 25.73 10.93 -26.89
C GLN A 104 25.89 10.62 -25.40
N GLU A 105 26.56 11.48 -24.64
CA GLU A 105 26.73 11.32 -23.19
C GLU A 105 25.37 11.35 -22.46
N LEU A 106 24.50 12.31 -22.77
CA LEU A 106 23.17 12.38 -22.18
C LEU A 106 22.28 11.18 -22.56
N ARG A 107 22.38 10.66 -23.79
CA ARG A 107 21.68 9.44 -24.19
C ARG A 107 22.15 8.23 -23.39
N GLN A 108 23.46 8.10 -23.16
CA GLN A 108 24.02 7.02 -22.36
C GLN A 108 23.58 7.13 -20.90
N TYR A 109 23.60 8.34 -20.34
CA TYR A 109 23.13 8.60 -18.98
C TYR A 109 21.64 8.29 -18.81
N ARG A 110 20.79 8.65 -19.78
CA ARG A 110 19.38 8.27 -19.82
C ARG A 110 19.19 6.76 -19.83
N PHE A 111 20.02 6.04 -20.59
CA PHE A 111 19.99 4.57 -20.63
C PHE A 111 20.34 3.96 -19.28
N ASP A 112 21.39 4.45 -18.60
CA ASP A 112 21.76 4.02 -17.25
C ASP A 112 20.63 4.24 -16.23
N ILE A 113 19.99 5.41 -16.26
CA ILE A 113 18.80 5.70 -15.44
C ILE A 113 17.71 4.65 -15.69
N GLY A 114 17.41 4.34 -16.96
CA GLY A 114 16.42 3.32 -17.33
C GLY A 114 16.75 1.91 -16.83
N SER A 115 18.03 1.52 -16.89
CA SER A 115 18.51 0.25 -16.33
C SER A 115 18.37 0.21 -14.81
N ARG A 116 18.71 1.31 -14.12
CA ARG A 116 18.56 1.43 -12.66
C ARG A 116 17.09 1.34 -12.25
N LEU A 117 16.18 2.05 -12.92
CA LEU A 117 14.73 1.95 -12.67
C LEU A 117 14.23 0.50 -12.83
N SER A 118 14.66 -0.18 -13.90
CA SER A 118 14.27 -1.57 -14.15
C SER A 118 14.76 -2.50 -13.03
N SER A 119 15.99 -2.30 -12.54
CA SER A 119 16.53 -3.03 -11.40
C SER A 119 15.76 -2.77 -10.11
N LEU A 120 15.43 -1.51 -9.79
CA LEU A 120 14.64 -1.18 -8.61
C LEU A 120 13.25 -1.82 -8.64
N LYS A 121 12.57 -1.81 -9.81
CA LYS A 121 11.27 -2.48 -9.97
C LYS A 121 11.37 -4.02 -9.88
N TYR A 122 12.48 -4.60 -10.30
CA TYR A 122 12.72 -6.04 -10.10
C TYR A 122 12.88 -6.35 -8.62
N THR A 123 13.74 -5.60 -7.93
CA THR A 123 13.97 -5.73 -6.48
C THR A 123 12.69 -5.52 -5.67
N GLU A 124 11.84 -4.56 -6.04
CA GLU A 124 10.53 -4.36 -5.38
C GLU A 124 9.66 -5.63 -5.41
N ARG A 125 9.57 -6.28 -6.58
CA ARG A 125 8.80 -7.53 -6.74
C ARG A 125 9.44 -8.66 -5.96
N GLU A 126 10.75 -8.79 -5.99
CA GLU A 126 11.50 -9.82 -5.25
C GLU A 126 11.24 -9.70 -3.74
N ILE A 127 11.41 -8.51 -3.17
CA ILE A 127 11.17 -8.24 -1.75
C ILE A 127 9.69 -8.54 -1.38
N ARG A 128 8.74 -8.22 -2.27
CA ARG A 128 7.32 -8.55 -2.06
C ARG A 128 7.07 -10.05 -2.08
N THR A 129 7.67 -10.78 -3.01
CA THR A 129 7.58 -12.25 -3.09
C THR A 129 8.17 -12.91 -1.83
N GLU A 130 9.37 -12.50 -1.40
CA GLU A 130 10.00 -12.99 -0.17
C GLU A 130 9.14 -12.71 1.07
N PHE A 131 8.50 -11.54 1.12
CA PHE A 131 7.57 -11.23 2.20
C PHE A 131 6.36 -12.15 2.12
N ASN A 132 5.67 -12.23 0.97
CA ASN A 132 4.50 -13.10 0.78
C ASN A 132 4.79 -14.56 1.17
N SER A 133 5.94 -15.12 0.75
CA SER A 133 6.36 -16.50 1.10
C SER A 133 6.76 -16.65 2.58
N GLY A 134 7.14 -15.56 3.23
CA GLY A 134 7.54 -15.52 4.62
C GLY A 134 9.00 -15.76 4.90
N GLU A 135 9.83 -15.68 3.86
CA GLU A 135 11.28 -15.68 3.97
C GLU A 135 11.80 -14.45 4.74
N ILE A 136 11.09 -13.32 4.66
CA ILE A 136 11.42 -12.11 5.43
C ILE A 136 10.27 -11.68 6.35
N SER A 137 10.65 -11.05 7.47
CA SER A 137 9.73 -10.46 8.45
C SER A 137 9.13 -9.13 7.96
N SER A 138 8.11 -8.63 8.65
CA SER A 138 7.55 -7.29 8.39
C SER A 138 8.58 -6.19 8.59
N GLU A 139 9.43 -6.31 9.62
CA GLU A 139 10.54 -5.39 9.89
C GLU A 139 11.52 -5.34 8.71
N GLU A 140 11.96 -6.50 8.23
CA GLU A 140 12.88 -6.57 7.10
C GLU A 140 12.25 -6.06 5.80
N TYR A 141 10.95 -6.35 5.58
CA TYR A 141 10.21 -5.82 4.44
C TYR A 141 10.11 -4.28 4.47
N VAL A 142 9.71 -3.70 5.60
CA VAL A 142 9.63 -2.24 5.78
C VAL A 142 10.99 -1.58 5.61
N ARG A 143 12.05 -2.17 6.18
CA ARG A 143 13.43 -1.70 6.02
C ARG A 143 13.86 -1.68 4.56
N ARG A 144 13.64 -2.77 3.83
CA ARG A 144 14.00 -2.87 2.41
C ARG A 144 13.18 -1.91 1.53
N LEU A 145 11.89 -1.69 1.85
CA LEU A 145 11.08 -0.68 1.16
C LEU A 145 11.58 0.76 1.39
N ALA A 146 12.04 1.08 2.59
CA ALA A 146 12.63 2.40 2.88
C ALA A 146 13.94 2.62 2.11
N VAL A 147 14.81 1.60 2.07
CA VAL A 147 16.05 1.65 1.26
C VAL A 147 15.73 1.77 -0.23
N LEU A 148 14.72 1.04 -0.71
CA LEU A 148 14.25 1.12 -2.10
C LEU A 148 13.73 2.53 -2.44
N HIS A 149 12.94 3.14 -1.54
CA HIS A 149 12.50 4.53 -1.67
C HIS A 149 13.69 5.48 -1.77
N ALA A 150 14.69 5.37 -0.87
CA ALA A 150 15.88 6.22 -0.92
C ALA A 150 16.63 6.10 -2.26
N LYS A 151 16.81 4.86 -2.75
CA LYS A 151 17.41 4.60 -4.07
C LYS A 151 16.57 5.20 -5.21
N ALA A 152 15.24 5.14 -5.13
CA ALA A 152 14.33 5.73 -6.12
C ALA A 152 14.42 7.26 -6.13
N THR A 153 14.45 7.91 -4.96
CA THR A 153 14.68 9.37 -4.83
C THR A 153 16.03 9.80 -5.41
N ASN A 154 17.06 8.96 -5.28
CA ASN A 154 18.36 9.21 -5.91
C ASN A 154 18.31 9.09 -7.44
N VAL A 155 17.51 8.16 -7.97
CA VAL A 155 17.24 8.08 -9.41
C VAL A 155 16.46 9.31 -9.89
N GLU A 156 15.48 9.79 -9.11
CA GLU A 156 14.76 11.02 -9.41
C GLU A 156 15.70 12.23 -9.54
N ARG A 157 16.66 12.37 -8.61
CA ARG A 157 17.72 13.39 -8.72
C ARG A 157 18.54 13.27 -10.00
N SER A 158 18.89 12.03 -10.39
CA SER A 158 19.60 11.78 -11.65
C SER A 158 18.75 12.20 -12.88
N ILE A 159 17.43 11.92 -12.85
CA ILE A 159 16.50 12.34 -13.92
C ILE A 159 16.44 13.86 -14.02
N GLN A 160 16.30 14.55 -12.88
CA GLN A 160 16.23 16.02 -12.86
C GLN A 160 17.53 16.63 -13.39
N HIS A 161 18.67 16.14 -12.94
CA HIS A 161 19.97 16.66 -13.39
C HIS A 161 20.18 16.45 -14.90
N MET A 162 19.80 15.29 -15.44
CA MET A 162 19.82 15.02 -16.88
C MET A 162 18.87 15.95 -17.66
N GLU A 163 17.68 16.19 -17.12
CA GLU A 163 16.70 17.10 -17.72
C GLU A 163 17.28 18.52 -17.81
N ASP A 164 17.85 19.02 -16.72
CA ASP A 164 18.46 20.35 -16.65
C ASP A 164 19.62 20.50 -17.65
N ARG A 165 20.58 19.55 -17.63
CA ARG A 165 21.71 19.53 -18.58
C ARG A 165 21.29 19.32 -20.02
N GLY A 166 20.13 18.70 -20.24
CA GLY A 166 19.59 18.40 -21.55
C GLY A 166 18.97 19.60 -22.27
N GLN A 167 18.61 20.66 -21.55
CA GLN A 167 17.96 21.84 -22.13
C GLN A 167 18.85 22.56 -23.15
N ASP A 168 20.17 22.55 -22.92
CA ASP A 168 21.15 23.24 -23.75
C ASP A 168 21.70 22.39 -24.91
N VAL A 169 21.23 21.13 -25.06
CA VAL A 169 21.77 20.19 -26.06
C VAL A 169 20.78 19.99 -27.21
N PRO A 170 21.11 20.42 -28.44
CA PRO A 170 20.24 20.29 -29.59
C PRO A 170 19.72 18.86 -29.82
N GLN A 171 18.41 18.77 -30.09
CA GLN A 171 17.68 17.54 -30.41
C GLN A 171 17.68 16.48 -29.30
N PHE A 172 18.26 16.74 -28.12
CA PHE A 172 18.14 15.83 -27.00
C PHE A 172 16.73 15.90 -26.43
N THR A 173 16.14 14.75 -26.15
CA THR A 173 14.83 14.65 -25.49
C THR A 173 15.02 13.88 -24.19
N PRO A 174 14.98 14.54 -23.02
CA PRO A 174 15.22 13.88 -21.73
C PRO A 174 14.27 12.71 -21.48
N ARG A 175 13.01 12.83 -21.93
CA ARG A 175 11.92 11.90 -21.57
C ARG A 175 11.79 11.75 -20.04
N ALA A 176 12.16 12.80 -19.30
CA ALA A 176 12.18 12.81 -17.83
C ALA A 176 10.83 12.37 -17.25
N TRP A 177 9.75 12.82 -17.86
CA TRP A 177 8.38 12.48 -17.48
C TRP A 177 8.07 10.99 -17.54
N GLN A 178 8.50 10.31 -18.59
CA GLN A 178 8.33 8.85 -18.72
C GLN A 178 9.13 8.12 -17.63
N LEU A 179 10.32 8.61 -17.30
CA LEU A 179 11.16 8.03 -16.24
C LEU A 179 10.57 8.28 -14.85
N LYS A 180 10.04 9.48 -14.57
CA LYS A 180 9.37 9.82 -13.31
C LYS A 180 8.09 9.00 -13.10
N ALA A 181 7.36 8.66 -14.16
CA ALA A 181 6.22 7.76 -14.07
C ALA A 181 6.59 6.35 -13.56
N GLU A 182 7.80 5.87 -13.86
CA GLU A 182 8.27 4.55 -13.42
C GLU A 182 8.70 4.52 -11.94
N LEU A 183 8.87 5.69 -11.30
CA LEU A 183 9.17 5.82 -9.87
C LEU A 183 7.93 5.68 -8.97
N ILE A 184 6.73 5.83 -9.53
CA ILE A 184 5.45 5.78 -8.80
C ILE A 184 5.31 4.57 -7.85
N PRO A 185 5.63 3.31 -8.24
CA PRO A 185 5.57 2.18 -7.32
C PRO A 185 6.68 2.15 -6.25
N LEU A 186 7.77 2.89 -6.45
CA LEU A 186 8.97 2.81 -5.65
C LEU A 186 9.02 3.87 -4.54
N GLN A 187 8.18 4.90 -4.63
CA GLN A 187 8.15 6.05 -3.71
C GLN A 187 6.81 6.16 -2.96
N GLY A 188 6.88 6.70 -1.75
CA GLY A 188 5.75 6.87 -0.84
C GLY A 188 6.15 7.63 0.42
N VAL A 189 5.24 8.47 0.93
CA VAL A 189 5.37 9.23 2.17
C VAL A 189 5.50 8.37 3.43
N ILE A 190 4.93 7.17 3.47
CA ILE A 190 5.12 6.25 4.60
C ILE A 190 6.56 5.70 4.58
N ARG A 191 7.06 5.34 3.40
CA ARG A 191 8.46 4.90 3.23
C ARG A 191 9.44 6.02 3.56
N GLU A 192 9.12 7.26 3.20
CA GLU A 192 9.88 8.44 3.60
C GLU A 192 9.85 8.66 5.13
N SER A 193 8.69 8.51 5.76
CA SER A 193 8.56 8.55 7.23
C SER A 193 9.44 7.51 7.91
N VAL A 194 9.54 6.30 7.36
CA VAL A 194 10.43 5.24 7.86
C VAL A 194 11.90 5.68 7.78
N ILE A 195 12.33 6.29 6.66
CA ILE A 195 13.69 6.83 6.53
C ILE A 195 13.98 7.84 7.63
N ASN A 196 13.02 8.72 7.94
CA ASN A 196 13.17 9.71 9.01
C ASN A 196 13.28 9.05 10.41
N GLN A 197 12.55 7.95 10.64
CA GLN A 197 12.65 7.16 11.88
C GLN A 197 14.00 6.47 12.02
N TYR A 198 14.51 5.83 10.96
CA TYR A 198 15.83 5.20 10.97
C TYR A 198 16.95 6.19 11.25
N ASN A 199 16.81 7.43 10.78
CA ASN A 199 17.74 8.53 11.02
C ASN A 199 17.52 9.24 12.36
N GLY A 200 16.55 8.82 13.19
CA GLY A 200 16.24 9.44 14.48
C GLY A 200 15.69 10.87 14.36
N ARG A 201 15.17 11.25 13.19
CA ARG A 201 14.58 12.58 12.94
C ARG A 201 13.13 12.66 13.43
N THR A 202 12.45 11.52 13.53
CA THR A 202 11.07 11.39 14.02
C THR A 202 10.95 10.19 14.94
N GLU A 203 9.94 10.21 15.80
CA GLU A 203 9.64 9.10 16.70
C GLU A 203 9.19 7.85 15.94
N SER A 204 9.47 6.69 16.53
CA SER A 204 9.00 5.39 16.03
C SER A 204 7.48 5.34 16.04
N ARG A 205 6.90 4.80 14.97
CA ARG A 205 5.45 4.66 14.83
C ARG A 205 5.12 3.33 14.20
N THR A 206 3.97 2.79 14.56
CA THR A 206 3.49 1.54 13.96
C THR A 206 3.18 1.74 12.48
N ILE A 207 3.67 0.81 11.67
CA ILE A 207 3.34 0.69 10.26
C ILE A 207 2.65 -0.64 10.07
N TYR A 208 1.49 -0.59 9.44
CA TYR A 208 0.82 -1.78 8.95
C TYR A 208 1.20 -2.00 7.48
N VAL A 209 1.40 -3.26 7.14
CA VAL A 209 1.72 -3.72 5.79
C VAL A 209 0.70 -4.78 5.38
N ALA A 210 0.18 -4.67 4.16
CA ALA A 210 -0.53 -5.74 3.48
C ALA A 210 -0.05 -5.86 2.04
N THR A 211 0.09 -7.08 1.54
CA THR A 211 0.61 -7.35 0.20
C THR A 211 -0.20 -8.44 -0.49
N THR A 212 -0.26 -8.34 -1.81
CA THR A 212 -0.60 -9.43 -2.74
C THR A 212 0.57 -9.65 -3.70
N ASP A 213 0.47 -10.58 -4.64
CA ASP A 213 1.46 -10.72 -5.72
C ASP A 213 1.63 -9.43 -6.55
N THR A 214 0.57 -8.65 -6.68
CA THR A 214 0.47 -7.48 -7.57
C THR A 214 0.31 -6.15 -6.84
N GLY A 215 0.15 -6.13 -5.51
CA GLY A 215 -0.17 -4.93 -4.77
C GLY A 215 0.41 -4.84 -3.37
N VAL A 216 0.45 -3.62 -2.86
CA VAL A 216 0.92 -3.28 -1.51
C VAL A 216 0.09 -2.16 -0.92
N VAL A 217 -0.24 -2.30 0.36
CA VAL A 217 -0.84 -1.27 1.20
C VAL A 217 0.06 -1.04 2.40
N LEU A 218 0.36 0.22 2.66
CA LEU A 218 1.00 0.67 3.88
C LEU A 218 0.07 1.63 4.60
N SER A 219 0.02 1.58 5.92
CA SER A 219 -0.66 2.61 6.70
C SER A 219 0.07 2.89 8.01
N SER A 220 -0.04 4.15 8.47
CA SER A 220 0.57 4.61 9.71
C SER A 220 -0.16 5.85 10.22
N ILE A 221 0.16 6.25 11.45
CA ILE A 221 -0.28 7.50 12.05
C ILE A 221 0.85 8.51 11.97
N ASN A 222 0.56 9.74 11.54
CA ASN A 222 1.51 10.85 11.54
C ASN A 222 0.88 12.08 12.21
N GLY A 223 1.20 12.29 13.49
CA GLY A 223 0.54 13.32 14.29
C GLY A 223 -0.97 13.08 14.35
N ASN A 224 -1.77 14.06 13.91
CA ASN A 224 -3.23 13.96 13.84
C ASN A 224 -3.76 13.27 12.56
N GLN A 225 -2.90 12.67 11.73
CA GLN A 225 -3.32 12.10 10.45
C GLN A 225 -3.13 10.59 10.42
N TYR A 226 -4.18 9.88 10.01
CA TYR A 226 -4.06 8.55 9.43
C TYR A 226 -3.59 8.69 7.99
N VAL A 227 -2.48 8.04 7.65
CA VAL A 227 -1.94 8.04 6.30
C VAL A 227 -2.00 6.62 5.77
N ARG A 228 -2.58 6.45 4.57
CA ARG A 228 -2.68 5.17 3.87
C ARG A 228 -2.15 5.31 2.46
N GLU A 229 -1.26 4.40 2.07
CA GLU A 229 -0.77 4.24 0.71
C GLU A 229 -1.24 2.92 0.15
N ALA A 230 -1.73 2.92 -1.08
CA ALA A 230 -2.03 1.69 -1.81
C ALA A 230 -1.45 1.76 -3.21
N TYR A 231 -0.98 0.61 -3.70
CA TYR A 231 -0.51 0.43 -5.07
C TYR A 231 -0.98 -0.93 -5.59
N LEU A 232 -1.53 -0.96 -6.79
CA LEU A 232 -2.00 -2.14 -7.52
C LEU A 232 -1.42 -2.13 -8.92
N SER A 233 -0.42 -2.96 -9.19
CA SER A 233 0.26 -2.99 -10.48
C SER A 233 -0.63 -3.48 -11.63
N GLU A 234 -1.59 -4.35 -11.33
CA GLU A 234 -2.57 -4.88 -12.30
C GLU A 234 -3.51 -3.83 -12.87
N ASN A 235 -3.72 -2.72 -12.16
CA ASN A 235 -4.54 -1.60 -12.62
C ASN A 235 -3.80 -0.68 -13.60
N ARG A 236 -2.53 -0.95 -13.90
CA ARG A 236 -1.73 -0.15 -14.83
C ARG A 236 -1.37 -0.98 -16.07
N ASP A 237 -1.71 -0.45 -17.24
CA ASP A 237 -1.16 -0.92 -18.51
C ASP A 237 0.00 -0.02 -18.94
N ILE A 238 1.12 -0.63 -19.34
CA ILE A 238 2.29 0.11 -19.84
C ILE A 238 2.32 0.20 -21.36
N ASN A 239 1.59 -0.67 -22.06
CA ASN A 239 1.64 -0.83 -23.51
C ASN A 239 0.35 -0.35 -24.21
N GLY A 240 -0.73 -0.14 -23.47
CA GLY A 240 -1.98 0.38 -24.01
C GLY A 240 -1.91 1.83 -24.48
N THR A 241 -2.99 2.26 -25.14
CA THR A 241 -3.15 3.63 -25.65
C THR A 241 -4.00 4.45 -24.68
N ASN A 242 -3.54 5.66 -24.34
CA ASN A 242 -4.33 6.58 -23.52
C ASN A 242 -5.59 7.02 -24.27
N GLN A 243 -6.74 6.90 -23.62
CA GLN A 243 -8.03 7.27 -24.20
C GLN A 243 -8.64 8.52 -23.56
N LEU A 244 -8.06 9.00 -22.45
CA LEU A 244 -8.67 10.05 -21.63
C LEU A 244 -8.01 11.41 -21.77
N LEU A 245 -8.83 12.45 -21.62
CA LEU A 245 -8.45 13.81 -21.25
C LEU A 245 -8.45 13.98 -19.72
N ALA A 246 -7.81 15.04 -19.23
CA ALA A 246 -7.70 15.29 -17.79
C ALA A 246 -9.06 15.42 -17.09
N GLN A 247 -10.04 16.08 -17.71
CA GLN A 247 -11.38 16.21 -17.13
C GLN A 247 -12.13 14.88 -17.07
N GLU A 248 -11.94 13.99 -18.06
CA GLU A 248 -12.58 12.67 -18.07
C GLU A 248 -11.98 11.79 -16.96
N ALA A 249 -10.65 11.81 -16.82
CA ALA A 249 -9.96 11.13 -15.73
C ALA A 249 -10.37 11.66 -14.35
N GLN A 250 -10.60 12.97 -14.23
CA GLN A 250 -11.15 13.56 -13.02
C GLN A 250 -12.54 13.00 -12.70
N ASN A 251 -13.46 13.03 -13.68
CA ASN A 251 -14.83 12.54 -13.50
C ASN A 251 -14.87 11.05 -13.12
N ILE A 252 -14.02 10.23 -13.73
CA ILE A 252 -13.87 8.81 -13.36
C ILE A 252 -13.40 8.69 -11.92
N THR A 253 -12.35 9.44 -11.55
CA THR A 253 -11.85 9.46 -10.16
C THR A 253 -12.95 9.88 -9.18
N GLU A 254 -13.68 10.96 -9.46
CA GLU A 254 -14.75 11.46 -8.58
C GLU A 254 -15.89 10.45 -8.41
N THR A 255 -16.20 9.67 -9.44
CA THR A 255 -17.23 8.62 -9.39
C THR A 255 -16.82 7.46 -8.48
N GLN A 256 -15.52 7.19 -8.37
CA GLN A 256 -14.96 6.15 -7.50
C GLN A 256 -14.99 6.51 -6.01
N TYR A 257 -15.10 7.79 -5.67
CA TYR A 257 -15.14 8.27 -4.28
C TYR A 257 -16.40 9.10 -4.00
N PRO A 258 -17.59 8.49 -4.02
CA PRO A 258 -18.86 9.21 -3.92
C PRO A 258 -19.00 10.00 -2.62
N TRP A 259 -18.57 9.44 -1.48
CA TRP A 259 -18.60 10.16 -0.20
C TRP A 259 -17.67 11.38 -0.21
N ALA A 260 -16.45 11.26 -0.74
CA ALA A 260 -15.52 12.39 -0.82
C ALA A 260 -16.04 13.48 -1.76
N ARG A 261 -16.74 13.09 -2.83
CA ARG A 261 -17.40 14.01 -3.75
C ARG A 261 -18.54 14.78 -3.09
N GLU A 262 -19.39 14.10 -2.35
CA GLU A 262 -20.50 14.73 -1.62
C GLU A 262 -20.01 15.64 -0.49
N ASN A 263 -18.87 15.31 0.12
CA ASN A 263 -18.25 16.03 1.24
C ASN A 263 -16.97 16.77 0.80
N ASN A 264 -16.93 17.24 -0.45
CA ASN A 264 -15.80 18.01 -0.96
C ASN A 264 -15.74 19.38 -0.27
N ASN A 265 -14.57 19.76 0.22
CA ASN A 265 -14.35 21.04 0.90
C ASN A 265 -13.26 21.90 0.23
N GLY A 266 -12.86 21.58 -1.00
CA GLY A 266 -11.83 22.33 -1.71
C GLY A 266 -11.87 22.16 -3.23
N GLU A 267 -10.83 22.67 -3.90
CA GLU A 267 -10.66 22.52 -5.33
C GLU A 267 -10.12 21.13 -5.67
N ILE A 268 -10.86 20.38 -6.49
CA ILE A 268 -10.38 19.13 -7.09
C ILE A 268 -9.50 19.50 -8.27
N SER A 269 -8.27 19.00 -8.26
CA SER A 269 -7.31 19.26 -9.34
C SER A 269 -6.80 17.97 -9.94
N THR A 270 -6.90 17.86 -11.27
CA THR A 270 -6.40 16.72 -12.02
C THR A 270 -5.36 17.18 -13.03
N ASN A 271 -4.16 16.62 -12.93
CA ASN A 271 -3.11 16.89 -13.87
C ASN A 271 -2.85 15.63 -14.69
N SER A 272 -2.85 15.76 -16.02
CA SER A 272 -2.21 14.77 -16.89
C SER A 272 -0.72 14.83 -16.60
N ARG A 273 -0.27 13.95 -15.70
CA ARG A 273 1.14 13.86 -15.42
C ARG A 273 1.82 13.04 -16.50
N PHE A 274 3.03 13.45 -16.77
CA PHE A 274 4.04 12.69 -17.50
C PHE A 274 3.82 12.50 -19.01
N GLY A 275 2.71 12.99 -19.60
CA GLY A 275 2.42 12.75 -21.03
C GLY A 275 2.29 11.27 -21.39
N THR A 276 2.08 10.40 -20.39
CA THR A 276 1.99 8.93 -20.51
C THR A 276 0.56 8.39 -20.35
N GLY A 277 -0.43 9.27 -20.33
CA GLY A 277 -1.80 8.92 -19.94
C GLY A 277 -1.91 8.55 -18.47
N ILE A 278 -1.12 9.17 -17.59
CA ILE A 278 -1.24 9.01 -16.14
C ILE A 278 -1.85 10.28 -15.59
N PHE A 279 -2.90 10.16 -14.80
CA PHE A 279 -3.61 11.30 -14.23
C PHE A 279 -3.49 11.28 -12.72
N VAL A 280 -3.04 12.39 -12.15
CA VAL A 280 -2.95 12.55 -10.69
C VAL A 280 -4.02 13.53 -10.27
N THR A 281 -4.99 13.02 -9.52
CA THR A 281 -6.11 13.78 -8.96
C THR A 281 -5.84 14.04 -7.49
N THR A 282 -5.84 15.30 -7.08
CA THR A 282 -5.88 15.69 -5.66
C THR A 282 -7.30 16.08 -5.33
N PHE A 283 -7.88 15.37 -4.36
CA PHE A 283 -9.30 15.42 -4.04
C PHE A 283 -9.47 15.69 -2.53
N PRO A 284 -9.56 16.97 -2.13
CA PRO A 284 -9.83 17.33 -0.75
C PRO A 284 -11.28 16.99 -0.37
N HIS A 285 -11.51 16.64 0.89
CA HIS A 285 -12.83 16.41 1.46
C HIS A 285 -12.83 16.74 2.96
N GLU A 286 -14.00 16.74 3.61
CA GLU A 286 -14.12 17.13 5.03
C GLU A 286 -13.12 16.39 5.95
N GLN A 287 -13.00 15.07 5.76
CA GLN A 287 -12.10 14.24 6.56
C GLN A 287 -10.61 14.32 6.18
N GLY A 288 -10.21 15.05 5.13
CA GLY A 288 -8.81 15.11 4.69
C GLY A 288 -8.62 15.23 3.18
N VAL A 289 -7.71 14.45 2.59
CA VAL A 289 -7.41 14.52 1.16
C VAL A 289 -7.00 13.16 0.58
N ILE A 290 -7.51 12.89 -0.62
CA ILE A 290 -7.12 11.74 -1.44
C ILE A 290 -6.21 12.23 -2.57
N ARG A 291 -5.09 11.55 -2.77
CA ARG A 291 -4.28 11.65 -3.99
C ARG A 291 -4.39 10.33 -4.75
N ALA A 292 -5.23 10.32 -5.79
CA ALA A 292 -5.44 9.15 -6.63
C ALA A 292 -4.65 9.27 -7.93
N VAL A 293 -4.06 8.17 -8.37
CA VAL A 293 -3.33 8.07 -9.64
C VAL A 293 -4.05 7.07 -10.54
N LEU A 294 -4.63 7.59 -11.61
CA LEU A 294 -5.38 6.86 -12.62
C LEU A 294 -4.49 6.57 -13.84
N ASP A 295 -4.57 5.37 -14.39
CA ASP A 295 -3.99 5.05 -15.69
C ASP A 295 -5.07 5.19 -16.77
N GLY A 296 -4.91 6.12 -17.70
CA GLY A 296 -5.91 6.43 -18.73
C GLY A 296 -6.00 5.41 -19.86
N LYS A 297 -5.35 4.26 -19.72
CA LYS A 297 -5.46 3.10 -20.63
C LYS A 297 -6.41 2.05 -20.06
N THR A 298 -6.33 1.82 -18.75
CA THR A 298 -7.20 0.90 -18.01
C THR A 298 -8.41 1.61 -17.41
N GLU A 299 -8.34 2.93 -17.26
CA GLU A 299 -9.30 3.77 -16.54
C GLU A 299 -9.40 3.44 -15.05
N LYS A 300 -8.41 2.73 -14.50
CA LYS A 300 -8.37 2.28 -13.10
C LYS A 300 -7.39 3.08 -12.26
N ILE A 301 -7.73 3.28 -10.99
CA ILE A 301 -6.81 3.81 -9.98
C ILE A 301 -5.79 2.72 -9.64
N PHE A 302 -4.51 2.99 -9.87
CA PHE A 302 -3.44 2.04 -9.58
C PHE A 302 -2.54 2.47 -8.42
N ARG A 303 -2.65 3.73 -7.98
CA ARG A 303 -2.03 4.21 -6.74
C ARG A 303 -2.95 5.18 -6.03
N GLU A 304 -2.99 5.09 -4.71
CA GLU A 304 -3.74 5.96 -3.84
C GLU A 304 -2.86 6.39 -2.65
N THR A 305 -2.98 7.64 -2.23
CA THR A 305 -2.52 8.09 -0.93
C THR A 305 -3.63 8.89 -0.27
N GLN A 306 -4.10 8.44 0.88
CA GLN A 306 -5.09 9.16 1.68
C GLN A 306 -4.46 9.72 2.95
N TYR A 307 -4.82 10.95 3.29
CA TYR A 307 -4.50 11.59 4.55
C TYR A 307 -5.83 11.94 5.21
N SER A 308 -6.07 11.43 6.40
CA SER A 308 -7.35 11.63 7.08
C SER A 308 -7.17 12.06 8.52
N TYR A 309 -7.95 13.04 8.97
CA TYR A 309 -7.83 13.58 10.33
C TYR A 309 -8.36 12.60 11.38
N LEU A 310 -7.68 12.51 12.52
CA LEU A 310 -8.05 11.62 13.64
C LEU A 310 -8.85 12.33 14.74
N THR A 311 -8.71 13.65 14.83
CA THR A 311 -9.37 14.51 15.81
C THR A 311 -9.85 15.81 15.16
N GLY A 312 -10.73 16.55 15.84
CA GLY A 312 -11.40 17.75 15.35
C GLY A 312 -12.77 17.46 14.72
N ASP A 313 -13.54 18.50 14.40
CA ASP A 313 -14.96 18.34 14.00
C ASP A 313 -15.16 17.51 12.72
N SER A 314 -14.14 17.43 11.86
CA SER A 314 -14.14 16.66 10.62
C SER A 314 -13.14 15.49 10.66
N HIS A 315 -13.18 14.69 11.73
CA HIS A 315 -12.32 13.52 11.87
C HIS A 315 -12.91 12.26 11.22
N LEU A 316 -12.06 11.24 10.98
CA LEU A 316 -12.51 9.91 10.58
C LEU A 316 -13.42 9.31 11.65
N PRO A 317 -14.59 8.76 11.29
CA PRO A 317 -15.45 8.08 12.24
C PRO A 317 -14.71 6.94 12.95
N TYR A 318 -14.91 6.88 14.27
CA TYR A 318 -14.37 5.82 15.10
C TYR A 318 -15.22 4.56 14.94
N GLY A 319 -14.58 3.40 14.95
CA GLY A 319 -15.32 2.14 15.07
C GLY A 319 -15.94 1.97 16.46
N GLU A 320 -16.68 0.88 16.63
CA GLU A 320 -17.33 0.54 17.90
C GLU A 320 -16.32 0.49 19.06
N ALA A 321 -16.77 0.99 20.21
CA ALA A 321 -15.97 1.02 21.41
C ALA A 321 -16.06 -0.33 22.12
N ILE A 322 -14.91 -0.96 22.35
CA ILE A 322 -14.78 -2.09 23.27
C ILE A 322 -14.11 -1.55 24.54
N GLN A 323 -14.71 -1.83 25.69
CA GLN A 323 -14.28 -1.25 26.96
C GLN A 323 -14.05 -2.32 28.01
N ASN A 324 -13.12 -2.03 28.91
CA ASN A 324 -12.93 -2.74 30.17
C ASN A 324 -12.61 -1.69 31.24
N ASP A 325 -12.91 -1.98 32.50
CA ASP A 325 -12.72 -1.05 33.61
C ASP A 325 -12.35 -1.76 34.91
N THR A 326 -11.68 -1.01 35.77
CA THR A 326 -11.42 -1.34 37.16
C THR A 326 -11.53 -0.08 38.00
N ILE A 327 -11.41 -0.19 39.32
CA ILE A 327 -11.52 0.95 40.22
C ILE A 327 -10.44 1.98 39.87
N GLY A 328 -10.88 3.14 39.35
CA GLY A 328 -10.00 4.27 39.02
C GLY A 328 -9.28 4.17 37.67
N HIS A 329 -9.58 3.18 36.82
CA HIS A 329 -8.98 3.07 35.48
C HIS A 329 -9.93 2.37 34.50
N GLN A 330 -10.22 3.02 33.39
CA GLN A 330 -11.04 2.53 32.29
C GLN A 330 -10.24 2.58 30.99
N LEU A 331 -10.30 1.51 30.21
CA LEU A 331 -9.68 1.38 28.90
C LEU A 331 -10.79 1.26 27.85
N THR A 332 -10.80 2.18 26.89
CA THR A 332 -11.68 2.14 25.72
C THR A 332 -10.85 2.01 24.45
N VAL A 333 -11.19 1.05 23.60
CA VAL A 333 -10.52 0.84 22.32
C VAL A 333 -11.55 0.91 21.19
N ASN A 334 -11.33 1.81 20.23
CA ASN A 334 -12.12 1.93 19.01
C ASN A 334 -11.28 1.46 17.82
N GLY A 335 -11.54 0.24 17.36
CA GLY A 335 -10.89 -0.34 16.18
C GLY A 335 -11.76 -0.21 14.94
N THR A 336 -11.13 -0.08 13.78
CA THR A 336 -11.82 -0.08 12.48
C THR A 336 -11.55 -1.41 11.76
N TYR A 337 -10.86 -1.38 10.63
CA TYR A 337 -10.52 -2.53 9.79
C TYR A 337 -9.01 -2.84 9.87
N PRO A 338 -8.52 -3.98 9.36
CA PRO A 338 -7.08 -4.27 9.28
C PRO A 338 -6.28 -3.12 8.66
N GLY A 339 -5.29 -2.61 9.39
CA GLY A 339 -4.49 -1.45 9.00
C GLY A 339 -5.18 -0.09 9.15
N GLY A 340 -6.47 -0.06 9.52
CA GLY A 340 -7.19 1.16 9.81
C GLY A 340 -6.78 1.80 11.14
N PRO A 341 -7.21 3.04 11.42
CA PRO A 341 -6.90 3.72 12.66
C PRO A 341 -7.48 2.98 13.87
N LEU A 342 -6.69 2.95 14.95
CA LEU A 342 -7.01 2.37 16.24
C LEU A 342 -6.85 3.45 17.32
N ARG A 343 -7.98 3.83 17.94
CA ARG A 343 -8.01 4.76 19.07
C ARG A 343 -7.91 3.97 20.37
N ILE A 344 -6.99 4.33 21.24
CA ILE A 344 -6.86 3.75 22.58
C ILE A 344 -6.98 4.89 23.57
N ASN A 345 -8.01 4.86 24.41
CA ASN A 345 -8.32 5.91 25.38
C ASN A 345 -8.30 5.34 26.79
N ALA A 346 -7.52 5.96 27.68
CA ALA A 346 -7.42 5.61 29.09
C ALA A 346 -7.97 6.76 29.95
N THR A 347 -8.94 6.45 30.80
CA THR A 347 -9.58 7.42 31.71
C THR A 347 -9.65 6.89 33.14
N ASP A 348 -9.87 7.77 34.11
CA ASP A 348 -10.19 7.39 35.49
C ASP A 348 -11.70 7.09 35.65
N GLY A 349 -12.13 6.72 36.86
CA GLY A 349 -13.54 6.46 37.16
C GLY A 349 -14.48 7.67 37.05
N ASN A 350 -13.94 8.88 36.89
CA ASN A 350 -14.69 10.12 36.67
C ASN A 350 -14.66 10.55 35.19
N GLY A 351 -13.99 9.79 34.31
CA GLY A 351 -13.81 10.12 32.90
C GLY A 351 -12.67 11.10 32.62
N ASN A 352 -11.82 11.42 33.60
CA ASN A 352 -10.64 12.27 33.36
C ASN A 352 -9.57 11.47 32.61
N ALA A 353 -8.82 12.14 31.74
CA ALA A 353 -7.71 11.54 31.01
C ALA A 353 -6.63 10.99 31.95
N VAL A 354 -6.12 9.79 31.62
CA VAL A 354 -5.06 9.12 32.37
C VAL A 354 -3.88 8.80 31.44
N ASP A 355 -2.67 9.15 31.88
CA ASP A 355 -1.43 8.74 31.22
C ASP A 355 -1.09 7.28 31.59
N SER A 356 -1.33 6.38 30.65
CA SER A 356 -1.20 4.93 30.78
C SER A 356 -0.19 4.39 29.78
N ARG A 357 0.59 3.38 30.18
CA ARG A 357 1.45 2.63 29.26
C ARG A 357 0.59 1.64 28.48
N ILE A 358 0.71 1.65 27.15
CA ILE A 358 -0.10 0.85 26.23
C ILE A 358 0.77 -0.18 25.51
N SER A 359 0.29 -1.42 25.43
CA SER A 359 0.86 -2.48 24.61
C SER A 359 -0.19 -3.20 23.77
N ILE A 360 0.23 -3.80 22.66
CA ILE A 360 -0.55 -4.77 21.88
C ILE A 360 0.20 -6.09 21.87
N GLY A 361 -0.38 -7.12 22.49
CA GLY A 361 0.36 -8.34 22.82
C GLY A 361 1.62 -8.00 23.64
N ASP A 362 2.76 -8.55 23.23
CA ASP A 362 4.06 -8.31 23.90
C ASP A 362 4.74 -7.00 23.48
N ARG A 363 4.17 -6.25 22.54
CA ARG A 363 4.79 -5.03 22.00
C ARG A 363 4.27 -3.77 22.69
N GLU A 364 5.15 -3.09 23.41
CA GLU A 364 4.87 -1.74 23.93
C GLU A 364 4.76 -0.72 22.78
N LEU A 365 3.70 0.10 22.80
CA LEU A 365 3.48 1.15 21.81
C LEU A 365 3.88 2.53 22.31
N GLY A 366 3.84 2.75 23.62
CA GLY A 366 4.12 4.03 24.24
C GLY A 366 3.11 4.37 25.33
N ARG A 367 2.83 5.66 25.49
CA ARG A 367 1.95 6.19 26.53
C ARG A 367 0.84 7.06 25.94
N THR A 368 -0.32 7.08 26.60
CA THR A 368 -1.46 7.92 26.19
C THR A 368 -1.28 9.41 26.43
N GLY A 369 -0.35 9.82 27.31
CA GLY A 369 -0.09 11.24 27.53
C GLY A 369 -1.21 11.97 28.27
N SER A 370 -1.23 13.31 28.17
CA SER A 370 -2.09 14.19 28.98
C SER A 370 -3.56 14.21 28.57
N ASP A 371 -3.87 13.87 27.31
CA ASP A 371 -5.24 13.78 26.81
C ASP A 371 -5.82 12.36 26.96
N GLY A 372 -5.02 11.40 27.43
CA GLY A 372 -5.45 10.03 27.67
C GLY A 372 -5.61 9.21 26.40
N VAL A 373 -5.14 9.70 25.23
CA VAL A 373 -5.35 9.04 23.94
C VAL A 373 -4.04 8.64 23.27
N LEU A 374 -3.96 7.38 22.85
CA LEU A 374 -2.93 6.90 21.93
C LEU A 374 -3.56 6.45 20.61
N TRP A 375 -3.01 6.95 19.50
CA TRP A 375 -3.38 6.54 18.15
C TRP A 375 -2.34 5.60 17.56
N THR A 376 -2.80 4.51 16.95
CA THR A 376 -1.97 3.56 16.18
C THR A 376 -2.81 2.98 15.04
N VAL A 377 -2.28 1.98 14.34
CA VAL A 377 -3.00 1.20 13.31
C VAL A 377 -3.33 -0.21 13.82
N ALA A 378 -4.48 -0.73 13.42
CA ALA A 378 -4.97 -2.04 13.83
C ALA A 378 -4.22 -3.20 13.12
N PRO A 379 -3.75 -4.23 13.83
CA PRO A 379 -3.31 -5.49 13.23
C PRO A 379 -4.39 -6.17 12.39
N ARG A 380 -4.01 -7.18 11.57
CA ARG A 380 -4.99 -7.94 10.76
C ARG A 380 -5.85 -8.89 11.59
N ARG A 381 -5.30 -9.53 12.62
CA ARG A 381 -6.03 -10.54 13.41
C ARG A 381 -6.51 -9.93 14.72
N SER A 382 -7.41 -10.62 15.43
CA SER A 382 -7.78 -10.23 16.78
C SER A 382 -6.54 -10.04 17.66
N PHE A 383 -6.55 -8.99 18.48
CA PHE A 383 -5.41 -8.59 19.29
C PHE A 383 -5.87 -8.07 20.64
N THR A 384 -5.01 -8.21 21.65
CA THR A 384 -5.26 -7.69 23.00
C THR A 384 -4.49 -6.40 23.20
N VAL A 385 -5.21 -5.33 23.50
CA VAL A 385 -4.66 -4.08 24.02
C VAL A 385 -4.55 -4.18 25.53
N SER A 386 -3.39 -3.88 26.09
CA SER A 386 -3.18 -3.80 27.54
C SER A 386 -2.86 -2.36 27.93
N SER A 387 -3.48 -1.87 29.00
CA SER A 387 -3.24 -0.57 29.59
C SER A 387 -2.76 -0.73 31.03
N VAL A 388 -1.64 -0.11 31.38
CA VAL A 388 -1.07 -0.16 32.74
C VAL A 388 -1.01 1.24 33.34
N HIS A 389 -1.72 1.42 34.45
CA HIS A 389 -1.68 2.62 35.27
C HIS A 389 -1.78 2.26 36.76
N GLY A 390 -0.73 2.54 37.54
CA GLY A 390 -0.72 2.43 39.00
C GLY A 390 -0.96 1.03 39.62
N GLY A 391 -1.15 -0.02 38.81
CA GLY A 391 -1.55 -1.35 39.28
C GLY A 391 -1.53 -2.42 38.19
N ALA A 392 -2.45 -3.39 38.29
CA ALA A 392 -2.55 -4.51 37.35
C ALA A 392 -2.95 -4.04 35.94
N PRO A 393 -2.51 -4.75 34.88
CA PRO A 393 -2.90 -4.43 33.51
C PRO A 393 -4.40 -4.62 33.29
N LEU A 394 -5.00 -3.69 32.56
CA LEU A 394 -6.37 -3.76 32.07
C LEU A 394 -6.34 -4.13 30.59
N ASN A 395 -7.05 -5.19 30.22
CA ASN A 395 -6.96 -5.78 28.89
C ASN A 395 -8.28 -5.69 28.12
N VAL A 396 -8.20 -5.34 26.85
CA VAL A 396 -9.33 -5.33 25.90
C VAL A 396 -8.92 -6.12 24.67
N THR A 397 -9.71 -7.12 24.30
CA THR A 397 -9.52 -7.86 23.04
C THR A 397 -10.39 -7.26 21.96
N VAL A 398 -9.79 -6.94 20.81
CA VAL A 398 -10.45 -6.32 19.65
C VAL A 398 -10.31 -7.22 18.44
N THR A 399 -11.38 -7.35 17.67
CA THR A 399 -11.37 -8.01 16.35
C THR A 399 -11.65 -6.94 15.28
N PRO A 400 -10.71 -6.68 14.34
CA PRO A 400 -10.96 -5.74 13.25
C PRO A 400 -12.17 -6.13 12.38
N TYR A 401 -12.88 -5.13 11.86
CA TYR A 401 -14.01 -5.34 10.94
C TYR A 401 -13.58 -5.95 9.60
N GLY A 402 -14.52 -6.61 8.93
CA GLY A 402 -14.31 -7.24 7.63
C GLY A 402 -13.62 -8.61 7.68
N LEU A 403 -13.35 -9.12 8.89
CA LEU A 403 -12.93 -10.50 9.12
C LEU A 403 -14.16 -11.30 9.53
N SER A 404 -14.57 -12.29 8.73
CA SER A 404 -15.57 -13.26 9.18
C SER A 404 -15.00 -14.04 10.37
N GLN A 405 -15.76 -14.17 11.47
CA GLN A 405 -15.37 -14.98 12.66
C GLN A 405 -15.16 -16.47 12.36
N SER A 406 -15.40 -16.93 11.13
CA SER A 406 -15.27 -18.32 10.71
C SER A 406 -13.87 -18.63 10.18
N ASN A 407 -12.88 -18.75 11.06
CA ASN A 407 -11.72 -19.65 10.90
C ASN A 407 -10.90 -19.79 12.19
N GLU A 408 -11.54 -19.68 13.36
CA GLU A 408 -10.93 -20.18 14.60
C GLU A 408 -11.07 -21.70 14.65
N SER A 409 -10.20 -22.41 13.92
CA SER A 409 -9.77 -23.69 14.45
C SER A 409 -8.84 -23.36 15.61
N VAL A 410 -9.38 -23.52 16.83
CA VAL A 410 -8.61 -23.60 18.06
C VAL A 410 -7.60 -24.75 17.85
N GLY A 411 -6.39 -24.39 17.41
CA GLY A 411 -5.26 -25.29 17.42
C GLY A 411 -4.92 -25.59 18.86
N THR A 412 -5.43 -26.70 19.38
CA THR A 412 -5.06 -27.24 20.68
C THR A 412 -3.54 -27.20 20.84
N PRO A 413 -2.99 -26.66 21.95
CA PRO A 413 -1.55 -26.70 22.17
C PRO A 413 -1.10 -28.16 22.20
N LYS A 414 -0.25 -28.56 21.26
CA LYS A 414 0.47 -29.84 21.36
C LYS A 414 1.34 -29.78 22.60
N SER A 415 0.90 -30.46 23.65
CA SER A 415 1.71 -30.75 24.82
C SER A 415 2.89 -31.61 24.38
N ILE A 416 4.09 -31.05 24.42
CA ILE A 416 5.33 -31.82 24.33
C ILE A 416 5.48 -32.52 25.68
N VAL A 417 5.13 -33.80 25.72
CA VAL A 417 5.48 -34.68 26.83
C VAL A 417 6.92 -35.11 26.61
N THR A 418 7.82 -34.59 27.45
CA THR A 418 9.16 -35.13 27.64
C THR A 418 9.03 -36.53 28.22
N ALA A 419 9.43 -37.55 27.47
CA ALA A 419 9.63 -38.88 28.01
C ALA A 419 11.06 -38.97 28.58
N GLU A 420 11.16 -39.05 29.90
CA GLU A 420 12.32 -39.62 30.57
C GLU A 420 12.25 -41.15 30.55
N ARG A 421 13.41 -41.75 30.28
CA ARG A 421 13.83 -43.17 30.34
C ARG A 421 13.60 -44.06 29.12
#